data_AF-Q82TR1-F1
#
_entry.id   AF-Q82TR1-F1
#
_cell.length_a   1.000
_cell.length_b   1.000
_cell.length_c   1.000
_cell.angle_alpha   90.00
_cell.angle_beta   90.00
_cell.angle_gamma   90.00
#
_symmetry.space_group_name_H-M   'P 1'
#
loop_
_entity.id
_entity.type
_entity.pdbx_description
1 polymer ?
#
loop_
_entity_poly.entity_id
_entity_poly.type
_entity_poly.pdbx_seq_one_letter_code
_entity_poly.pdbx_strand_id
1 'polypeptide(L)'
;MDEADVRQRARAFVARVDVSNIREDLSPYVTEANAKVKKEELGEGESGYTITKPNGKHVITVNSLETEERQRFTICHEVAHIVLGLESSHEEVPSWSYAKRHPNEIACDTFAAELLMPYQQWLSAVPKEEPSLDLIQHMADLFGTSFPAAASRFASLSDMPCAFVTMERGAVRYAARSTALRQAGAWIPVGNSSRLRGSPNPLFREERY
;
A
#
# COMPACT_ATOMS: atom_id res chain seq x y z
N MET A 1 1.75 7.92 14.73
CA MET A 1 1.04 6.66 14.48
C MET A 1 2.04 5.68 13.91
N ASP A 2 2.14 4.47 14.45
CA ASP A 2 2.97 3.44 13.83
C ASP A 2 2.17 2.60 12.83
N GLU A 3 2.86 1.79 12.02
CA GLU A 3 2.26 0.97 10.96
C GLU A 3 1.25 -0.05 11.48
N ALA A 4 1.45 -0.57 12.70
CA ALA A 4 0.56 -1.57 13.28
C ALA A 4 -0.77 -0.95 13.70
N ASP A 5 -0.74 0.24 14.30
CA ASP A 5 -1.93 1.02 14.65
C ASP A 5 -2.73 1.38 13.39
N VAL A 6 -2.07 1.86 12.34
CA VAL A 6 -2.72 2.16 11.05
C VAL A 6 -3.47 0.94 10.51
N ARG A 7 -2.82 -0.23 10.48
CA ARG A 7 -3.43 -1.48 10.01
C ARG A 7 -4.63 -1.89 10.87
N GLN A 8 -4.51 -1.76 12.19
CA GLN A 8 -5.60 -2.08 13.10
C GLN A 8 -6.80 -1.17 12.87
N ARG A 9 -6.58 0.13 12.71
CA ARG A 9 -7.64 1.11 12.40
C ARG A 9 -8.29 0.83 11.04
N ALA A 10 -7.50 0.48 10.02
CA ALA A 10 -8.02 0.10 8.70
C ALA A 10 -8.92 -1.13 8.78
N ARG A 11 -8.49 -2.18 9.51
CA ARG A 11 -9.29 -3.39 9.71
C ARG A 11 -10.57 -3.12 10.49
N ALA A 12 -10.50 -2.26 11.51
CA ALA A 12 -11.68 -1.84 12.27
C ALA A 12 -12.66 -1.01 11.42
N PHE A 13 -12.16 -0.23 10.45
CA PHE A 13 -12.99 0.45 9.46
C PHE A 13 -13.67 -0.54 8.50
N VAL A 14 -12.88 -1.45 7.90
CA VAL A 14 -13.37 -2.50 6.99
C VAL A 14 -14.43 -3.37 7.65
N ALA A 15 -14.30 -3.68 8.94
CA ALA A 15 -15.27 -4.52 9.67
C ALA A 15 -16.68 -3.91 9.81
N ARG A 16 -16.85 -2.60 9.55
CA ARG A 16 -18.17 -1.92 9.61
C ARG A 16 -18.87 -1.86 8.25
N VAL A 17 -18.20 -2.30 7.19
CA VAL A 17 -18.62 -2.12 5.81
C VAL A 17 -18.86 -3.48 5.17
N ASP A 18 -19.89 -3.58 4.32
CA ASP A 18 -20.03 -4.75 3.46
C ASP A 18 -18.93 -4.76 2.41
N VAL A 19 -18.03 -5.74 2.54
CA VAL A 19 -16.88 -5.89 1.66
C VAL A 19 -17.04 -7.01 0.64
N SER A 20 -18.23 -7.60 0.49
CA SER A 20 -18.45 -8.71 -0.44
C SER A 20 -18.04 -8.38 -1.89
N ASN A 21 -18.13 -7.12 -2.31
CA ASN A 21 -17.86 -6.68 -3.69
C ASN A 21 -16.80 -5.57 -3.84
N ILE A 22 -15.87 -5.36 -2.89
CA ILE A 22 -14.95 -4.19 -2.95
C ILE A 22 -14.00 -4.22 -4.15
N ARG A 23 -13.76 -5.42 -4.70
CA ARG A 23 -12.93 -5.62 -5.88
C ARG A 23 -13.46 -4.83 -7.08
N GLU A 24 -14.77 -4.66 -7.17
CA GLU A 24 -15.43 -3.93 -8.25
C GLU A 24 -15.96 -2.56 -7.77
N ASP A 25 -16.46 -2.48 -6.53
CA ASP A 25 -17.16 -1.29 -6.03
C ASP A 25 -16.60 -0.78 -4.68
N LEU A 26 -16.00 0.42 -4.70
CA LEU A 26 -15.50 1.11 -3.51
C LEU A 26 -16.55 2.01 -2.84
N SER A 27 -17.77 2.09 -3.37
CA SER A 27 -18.86 2.90 -2.81
C SER A 27 -19.17 2.63 -1.33
N PRO A 28 -19.02 1.39 -0.80
CA PRO A 28 -19.23 1.13 0.62
C PRO A 28 -18.23 1.89 1.51
N TYR A 29 -16.95 1.92 1.13
CA TYR A 29 -15.92 2.68 1.87
C TYR A 29 -16.14 4.19 1.77
N VAL A 30 -16.48 4.69 0.57
CA VAL A 30 -16.75 6.11 0.33
C VAL A 30 -17.95 6.59 1.16
N THR A 31 -19.00 5.77 1.23
CA THR A 31 -20.22 6.09 1.99
C THR A 31 -19.95 6.09 3.49
N GLU A 32 -19.25 5.07 4.01
CA GLU A 32 -18.85 5.00 5.42
C GLU A 32 -17.95 6.21 5.81
N ALA A 33 -17.11 6.70 4.90
CA ALA A 33 -16.30 7.89 5.11
C ALA A 33 -17.08 9.22 4.96
N ASN A 34 -18.40 9.19 4.82
CA ASN A 34 -19.25 10.36 4.54
C ASN A 34 -18.76 11.19 3.33
N ALA A 35 -18.31 10.51 2.28
CA ALA A 35 -17.71 11.10 1.10
C ALA A 35 -18.57 10.91 -0.16
N LYS A 36 -18.16 11.56 -1.24
CA LYS A 36 -18.57 11.28 -2.63
C LYS A 36 -17.33 11.31 -3.51
N VAL A 37 -17.27 10.42 -4.49
CA VAL A 37 -16.20 10.43 -5.50
C VAL A 37 -16.68 11.16 -6.76
N LYS A 38 -15.80 11.96 -7.34
CA LYS A 38 -15.92 12.50 -8.70
C LYS A 38 -14.62 12.20 -9.46
N LYS A 39 -14.74 11.85 -10.74
CA LYS A 39 -13.60 11.68 -11.65
C LYS A 39 -13.47 12.96 -12.49
N GLU A 40 -12.28 13.56 -12.53
CA GLU A 40 -11.98 14.77 -13.30
C GLU A 40 -10.63 14.63 -13.99
N GLU A 41 -10.41 15.33 -15.10
CA GLU A 41 -9.08 15.44 -15.69
C GLU A 41 -8.24 16.41 -14.83
N LEU A 42 -7.17 15.89 -14.22
CA LEU A 42 -6.25 16.67 -13.38
C LEU A 42 -4.89 16.84 -14.06
N GLY A 43 -4.06 17.73 -13.51
CA GLY A 43 -2.72 18.00 -14.03
C GLY A 43 -1.81 16.78 -14.01
N GLU A 44 -0.73 16.83 -14.80
CA GLU A 44 0.31 15.80 -14.76
C GLU A 44 0.93 15.74 -13.35
N GLY A 45 0.89 14.57 -12.73
CA GLY A 45 1.39 14.36 -11.36
C GLY A 45 0.33 14.53 -10.25
N GLU A 46 -0.90 14.92 -10.60
CA GLU A 46 -2.02 15.00 -9.65
C GLU A 46 -2.90 13.75 -9.75
N SER A 47 -2.82 12.85 -8.75
CA SER A 47 -3.66 11.65 -8.73
C SER A 47 -5.08 11.91 -8.19
N GLY A 48 -5.21 12.81 -7.21
CA GLY A 48 -6.49 13.15 -6.59
C GLY A 48 -6.33 14.01 -5.34
N TYR A 49 -7.46 14.47 -4.80
CA TYR A 49 -7.52 15.27 -3.58
C TYR A 49 -8.91 15.24 -2.94
N THR A 50 -9.00 15.58 -1.65
CA THR A 50 -10.25 15.70 -0.91
C THR A 50 -10.58 17.12 -0.52
N ILE A 51 -11.83 17.55 -0.75
CA ILE A 51 -12.40 18.79 -0.20
C ILE A 51 -13.48 18.46 0.83
N THR A 52 -13.36 19.03 2.02
CA THR A 52 -14.38 18.94 3.07
C THR A 52 -15.33 20.13 2.98
N LYS A 53 -16.63 19.86 2.81
CA LYS A 53 -17.66 20.89 2.78
C LYS A 53 -18.02 21.36 4.20
N PRO A 54 -18.58 22.58 4.36
CA PRO A 54 -19.03 23.08 5.66
C PRO A 54 -20.05 22.20 6.39
N ASN A 55 -20.78 21.36 5.67
CA ASN A 55 -21.74 20.40 6.23
C ASN A 55 -21.09 19.07 6.67
N GLY A 56 -19.77 18.99 6.71
CA GLY A 56 -19.01 17.80 7.11
C GLY A 56 -18.95 16.70 6.05
N LYS A 57 -19.48 16.93 4.84
CA LYS A 57 -19.40 15.97 3.73
C LYS A 57 -18.12 16.14 2.94
N HIS A 58 -17.46 15.04 2.59
CA HIS A 58 -16.24 15.06 1.79
C HIS A 58 -16.54 14.87 0.29
N VAL A 59 -15.71 15.47 -0.55
CA VAL A 59 -15.67 15.22 -1.99
C VAL A 59 -14.26 14.81 -2.36
N ILE A 60 -14.12 13.55 -2.75
CA ILE A 60 -12.89 12.95 -3.27
C ILE A 60 -12.88 13.16 -4.78
N THR A 61 -11.86 13.84 -5.28
CA THR A 61 -11.58 14.02 -6.70
C THR A 61 -10.47 13.08 -7.10
N VAL A 62 -10.66 12.36 -8.21
CA VAL A 62 -9.69 11.40 -8.72
C VAL A 62 -9.40 11.72 -10.18
N ASN A 63 -8.13 11.64 -10.57
CA ASN A 63 -7.71 11.86 -11.94
C ASN A 63 -8.25 10.76 -12.87
N SER A 64 -9.14 11.12 -13.78
CA SER A 64 -9.74 10.19 -14.74
C SER A 64 -8.75 9.67 -15.78
N LEU A 65 -7.58 10.30 -15.92
CA LEU A 65 -6.54 9.90 -16.87
C LEU A 65 -5.61 8.79 -16.35
N GLU A 66 -5.65 8.51 -15.04
CA GLU A 66 -4.86 7.42 -14.45
C GLU A 66 -5.50 6.05 -14.70
N THR A 67 -4.73 4.97 -14.56
CA THR A 67 -5.28 3.61 -14.69
C THR A 67 -6.31 3.31 -13.60
N GLU A 68 -7.22 2.36 -13.84
CA GLU A 68 -8.25 2.01 -12.84
C GLU A 68 -7.63 1.55 -11.51
N GLU A 69 -6.50 0.82 -11.51
CA GLU A 69 -5.81 0.43 -10.27
C GLU A 69 -5.30 1.66 -9.50
N ARG A 70 -4.81 2.68 -10.22
CA ARG A 70 -4.36 3.94 -9.62
C ARG A 70 -5.52 4.75 -9.08
N GLN A 71 -6.60 4.89 -9.84
CA GLN A 71 -7.81 5.56 -9.37
C GLN A 71 -8.38 4.90 -8.10
N ARG A 72 -8.43 3.56 -8.07
CA ARG A 72 -8.87 2.79 -6.90
C ARG A 72 -7.96 3.02 -5.69
N PHE A 73 -6.65 3.03 -5.89
CA PHE A 73 -5.68 3.35 -4.84
C PHE A 73 -5.89 4.77 -4.31
N THR A 74 -6.01 5.76 -5.19
CA THR A 74 -6.27 7.16 -4.83
C THR A 74 -7.56 7.30 -4.01
N ILE A 75 -8.65 6.65 -4.40
CA ILE A 75 -9.91 6.68 -3.63
C ILE A 75 -9.67 6.15 -2.20
N CYS A 76 -9.02 5.00 -2.05
CA CYS A 76 -8.73 4.41 -0.74
C CYS A 76 -7.75 5.27 0.07
N HIS A 77 -6.80 5.94 -0.58
CA HIS A 77 -5.86 6.87 0.04
C HIS A 77 -6.57 8.12 0.58
N GLU A 78 -7.47 8.71 -0.20
CA GLU A 78 -8.28 9.85 0.23
C GLU A 78 -9.27 9.47 1.35
N VAL A 79 -9.85 8.26 1.30
CA VAL A 79 -10.63 7.71 2.42
C VAL A 79 -9.75 7.60 3.68
N ALA A 80 -8.48 7.22 3.56
CA ALA A 80 -7.58 7.16 4.70
C ALA A 80 -7.32 8.53 5.33
N HIS A 81 -7.13 9.59 4.52
CA HIS A 81 -7.02 10.96 5.04
C HIS A 81 -8.22 11.34 5.90
N ILE A 82 -9.43 11.08 5.39
CA ILE A 82 -10.68 11.37 6.09
C ILE A 82 -10.78 10.58 7.40
N VAL A 83 -10.59 9.26 7.34
CA VAL A 83 -10.82 8.36 8.48
C VAL A 83 -9.73 8.49 9.55
N LEU A 84 -8.49 8.75 9.14
CA LEU A 84 -7.38 8.96 10.06
C LEU A 84 -7.36 10.39 10.63
N GLY A 85 -8.06 11.34 10.00
CA GLY A 85 -8.04 12.75 10.36
C GLY A 85 -6.69 13.40 10.07
N LEU A 86 -6.04 12.98 8.98
CA LEU A 86 -4.71 13.44 8.60
C LEU A 86 -4.83 14.42 7.44
N GLU A 87 -4.16 15.56 7.55
CA GLU A 87 -4.07 16.52 6.45
C GLU A 87 -3.26 15.94 5.28
N SER A 88 -3.73 16.21 4.06
CA SER A 88 -3.03 15.88 2.82
C SER A 88 -1.87 16.83 2.61
N SER A 89 -0.66 16.28 2.52
CA SER A 89 0.56 17.06 2.36
C SER A 89 0.70 17.53 0.91
N HIS A 90 0.10 18.68 0.57
CA HIS A 90 0.30 19.34 -0.74
C HIS A 90 1.63 20.09 -0.83
N GLU A 91 2.49 20.04 0.20
CA GLU A 91 3.82 20.59 0.11
C GLU A 91 4.65 19.74 -0.85
N GLU A 92 4.88 20.30 -2.04
CA GLU A 92 5.77 19.78 -3.08
C GLU A 92 7.07 19.29 -2.47
N VAL A 93 7.18 17.97 -2.29
CA VAL A 93 8.50 17.36 -2.10
C VAL A 93 9.09 17.27 -3.50
N PRO A 94 10.16 18.03 -3.81
CA PRO A 94 10.76 17.99 -5.14
C PRO A 94 11.16 16.55 -5.47
N SER A 95 10.91 16.05 -6.67
CA SER A 95 11.16 14.64 -7.03
C SER A 95 12.64 14.21 -6.93
N TRP A 96 13.55 15.18 -6.77
CA TRP A 96 14.99 14.99 -6.55
C TRP A 96 15.40 15.03 -5.07
N SER A 97 14.48 15.38 -4.19
CA SER A 97 14.73 15.40 -2.76
C SER A 97 14.67 13.98 -2.23
N TYR A 98 15.78 13.50 -1.67
CA TYR A 98 15.81 12.37 -0.73
C TYR A 98 14.99 12.65 0.56
N ALA A 99 14.09 13.65 0.56
CA ALA A 99 13.16 13.91 1.64
C ALA A 99 12.25 12.70 1.83
N LYS A 100 12.33 12.20 3.05
CA LYS A 100 11.48 11.17 3.60
C LYS A 100 10.02 11.56 3.33
N ARG A 101 9.26 10.69 2.64
CA ARG A 101 7.81 10.89 2.47
C ARG A 101 7.17 11.23 3.81
N HIS A 102 6.23 12.18 3.81
CA HIS A 102 5.60 12.64 5.03
C HIS A 102 4.94 11.45 5.77
N PRO A 103 5.09 11.32 7.10
CA PRO A 103 4.55 10.18 7.84
C PRO A 103 3.05 9.97 7.65
N ASN A 104 2.28 11.05 7.44
CA ASN A 104 0.85 10.95 7.16
C ASN A 104 0.57 10.22 5.84
N GLU A 105 1.30 10.54 4.77
CA GLU A 105 1.18 9.89 3.47
C GLU A 105 1.51 8.41 3.54
N ILE A 106 2.52 8.04 4.34
CA ILE A 106 2.88 6.64 4.59
C ILE A 106 1.76 5.91 5.36
N ALA A 107 1.12 6.58 6.32
CA ALA A 107 -0.04 6.05 7.03
C ALA A 107 -1.24 5.88 6.09
N CYS A 108 -1.54 6.86 5.24
CA CYS A 108 -2.61 6.80 4.25
C CYS A 108 -2.38 5.67 3.24
N ASP A 109 -1.16 5.50 2.72
CA ASP A 109 -0.81 4.38 1.84
C ASP A 109 -1.01 3.01 2.51
N THR A 110 -0.60 2.89 3.77
CA THR A 110 -0.74 1.64 4.53
C THR A 110 -2.21 1.31 4.76
N PHE A 111 -3.01 2.32 5.09
CA PHE A 111 -4.45 2.19 5.28
C PHE A 111 -5.15 1.83 3.95
N ALA A 112 -4.81 2.52 2.86
CA ALA A 112 -5.35 2.27 1.53
C ALA A 112 -5.07 0.83 1.05
N ALA A 113 -3.86 0.32 1.32
CA ALA A 113 -3.52 -1.06 1.00
C ALA A 113 -4.35 -2.10 1.80
N GLU A 114 -4.70 -1.81 3.05
CA GLU A 114 -5.62 -2.66 3.84
C GLU A 114 -7.06 -2.61 3.31
N LEU A 115 -7.50 -1.48 2.75
CA LEU A 115 -8.83 -1.34 2.12
C LEU A 115 -8.91 -2.07 0.78
N LEU A 116 -7.89 -1.92 -0.08
CA LEU A 116 -7.84 -2.55 -1.40
C LEU A 116 -7.61 -4.05 -1.34
N MET A 117 -6.83 -4.52 -0.36
CA MET A 117 -6.54 -5.95 -0.17
C MET A 117 -6.98 -6.38 1.24
N PRO A 118 -8.30 -6.45 1.54
CA PRO A 118 -8.81 -6.73 2.88
C PRO A 118 -8.21 -8.01 3.47
N TYR A 119 -7.73 -7.93 4.71
CA TYR A 119 -6.96 -9.00 5.35
C TYR A 119 -7.63 -10.39 5.26
N GLN A 120 -8.91 -10.50 5.61
CA GLN A 120 -9.64 -11.78 5.57
C GLN A 120 -9.83 -12.31 4.15
N GLN A 121 -10.15 -11.44 3.20
CA GLN A 121 -10.33 -11.84 1.80
C GLN A 121 -9.01 -12.24 1.16
N TRP A 122 -7.92 -11.53 1.48
CA TRP A 122 -6.58 -11.87 1.04
C TRP A 122 -6.18 -13.26 1.51
N LEU A 123 -6.29 -13.52 2.82
CA LEU A 123 -5.94 -14.83 3.38
C LEU A 123 -6.82 -15.97 2.86
N SER A 124 -8.08 -15.70 2.53
CA SER A 124 -8.98 -16.69 1.95
C SER A 124 -8.69 -16.99 0.48
N ALA A 125 -8.11 -16.03 -0.24
CA ALA A 125 -7.83 -16.14 -1.67
C ALA A 125 -6.41 -16.61 -1.99
N VAL A 126 -5.43 -16.29 -1.14
CA VAL A 126 -4.03 -16.57 -1.42
C VAL A 126 -3.76 -18.09 -1.42
N PRO A 127 -3.16 -18.64 -2.50
CA PRO A 127 -2.76 -20.04 -2.52
C PRO A 127 -1.69 -20.35 -1.45
N LYS A 128 -1.70 -21.58 -0.93
CA LYS A 128 -0.72 -22.07 0.06
C LYS A 128 0.52 -22.68 -0.61
N GLU A 129 1.08 -21.97 -1.57
CA GLU A 129 2.26 -22.39 -2.34
C GLU A 129 3.35 -21.32 -2.31
N GLU A 130 4.58 -21.68 -2.68
CA GLU A 130 5.70 -20.75 -2.70
C GLU A 130 5.44 -19.55 -3.64
N PRO A 131 5.93 -18.35 -3.31
CA PRO A 131 5.72 -17.18 -4.15
C PRO A 131 6.37 -17.36 -5.52
N SER A 132 5.55 -17.23 -6.58
CA SER A 132 6.00 -17.12 -7.96
C SER A 132 5.54 -15.80 -8.57
N LEU A 133 6.18 -15.35 -9.66
CA LEU A 133 5.75 -14.15 -10.37
C LEU A 133 4.30 -14.29 -10.84
N ASP A 134 3.92 -15.46 -11.35
CA ASP A 134 2.56 -15.74 -11.83
C ASP A 134 1.54 -15.69 -10.70
N LEU A 135 1.85 -16.24 -9.52
CA LEU A 135 0.97 -16.16 -8.35
C LEU A 135 0.76 -14.71 -7.94
N ILE A 136 1.84 -13.92 -7.85
CA ILE A 136 1.74 -12.53 -7.44
C ILE A 136 0.97 -11.70 -8.47
N GLN A 137 1.19 -11.95 -9.76
CA GLN A 137 0.42 -11.30 -10.83
C GLN A 137 -1.06 -11.68 -10.74
N HIS A 138 -1.37 -12.97 -10.56
CA HIS A 138 -2.75 -13.43 -10.37
C HIS A 138 -3.43 -12.73 -9.18
N MET A 139 -2.73 -12.60 -8.05
CA MET A 139 -3.25 -11.88 -6.88
C MET A 139 -3.40 -10.37 -7.14
N ALA A 140 -2.50 -9.77 -7.93
CA ALA A 140 -2.58 -8.37 -8.32
C ALA A 140 -3.85 -8.11 -9.15
N ASP A 141 -4.09 -8.97 -10.15
CA ASP A 141 -5.28 -8.91 -11.02
C ASP A 141 -6.55 -9.14 -10.20
N LEU A 142 -6.56 -10.14 -9.31
CA LEU A 142 -7.71 -10.49 -8.48
C LEU A 142 -8.18 -9.35 -7.55
N PHE A 143 -7.26 -8.51 -7.09
CA PHE A 143 -7.57 -7.38 -6.21
C PHE A 143 -7.56 -6.02 -6.95
N GLY A 144 -7.30 -6.00 -8.25
CA GLY A 144 -7.21 -4.78 -9.06
C GLY A 144 -6.13 -3.83 -8.53
N THR A 145 -4.93 -4.36 -8.29
CA THR A 145 -3.78 -3.61 -7.75
C THR A 145 -2.54 -3.80 -8.62
N SER A 146 -1.53 -2.96 -8.41
CA SER A 146 -0.23 -3.15 -9.08
C SER A 146 0.52 -4.38 -8.52
N PHE A 147 1.35 -5.01 -9.37
CA PHE A 147 2.21 -6.12 -8.97
C PHE A 147 3.03 -5.82 -7.69
N PRO A 148 3.73 -4.66 -7.55
CA PRO A 148 4.48 -4.37 -6.32
C PRO A 148 3.62 -4.27 -5.06
N ALA A 149 2.37 -3.79 -5.18
CA ALA A 149 1.44 -3.72 -4.05
C ALA A 149 1.03 -5.12 -3.60
N ALA A 150 0.66 -6.00 -4.54
CA ALA A 150 0.33 -7.39 -4.26
C ALA A 150 1.53 -8.17 -3.71
N ALA A 151 2.72 -7.99 -4.28
CA ALA A 151 3.96 -8.61 -3.81
C ALA A 151 4.29 -8.21 -2.36
N SER A 152 4.15 -6.91 -2.06
CA SER A 152 4.33 -6.40 -0.70
C SER A 152 3.32 -6.98 0.28
N ARG A 153 2.05 -7.08 -0.12
CA ARG A 153 0.97 -7.66 0.68
C ARG A 153 1.22 -9.14 0.96
N PHE A 154 1.56 -9.91 -0.08
CA PHE A 154 1.94 -11.32 0.04
C PHE A 154 3.09 -11.48 1.02
N ALA A 155 4.20 -10.77 0.79
CA ALA A 155 5.36 -10.86 1.66
C ALA A 155 5.01 -10.49 3.10
N SER A 156 4.19 -9.45 3.34
CA SER A 156 3.84 -8.99 4.68
C SER A 156 2.91 -9.92 5.47
N LEU A 157 2.10 -10.73 4.77
CA LEU A 157 1.08 -11.60 5.38
C LEU A 157 1.41 -13.09 5.28
N SER A 158 2.47 -13.45 4.55
CA SER A 158 2.91 -14.84 4.42
C SER A 158 3.52 -15.34 5.73
N ASP A 159 3.14 -16.57 6.08
CA ASP A 159 3.79 -17.35 7.14
C ASP A 159 5.07 -18.02 6.64
N MET A 160 5.24 -18.17 5.33
CA MET A 160 6.48 -18.67 4.74
C MET A 160 7.57 -17.59 4.81
N PRO A 161 8.83 -17.96 5.13
CA PRO A 161 9.95 -17.02 5.11
C PRO A 161 10.21 -16.44 3.71
N CYS A 162 9.57 -15.31 3.39
CA CYS A 162 9.77 -14.59 2.14
C CYS A 162 9.87 -13.07 2.34
N ALA A 163 10.45 -12.38 1.35
CA ALA A 163 10.51 -10.93 1.28
C ALA A 163 10.28 -10.45 -0.15
N PHE A 164 9.70 -9.25 -0.28
CA PHE A 164 9.63 -8.52 -1.54
C PHE A 164 10.54 -7.30 -1.45
N VAL A 165 11.37 -7.09 -2.48
CA VAL A 165 12.36 -6.01 -2.51
C VAL A 165 12.28 -5.30 -3.85
N THR A 166 12.24 -3.97 -3.83
CA THR A 166 12.45 -3.17 -5.03
C THR A 166 13.83 -2.53 -4.98
N MET A 167 14.51 -2.51 -6.13
CA MET A 167 15.85 -1.96 -6.27
C MET A 167 15.88 -0.98 -7.44
N GLU A 168 16.67 0.09 -7.27
CA GLU A 168 16.89 1.08 -8.31
C GLU A 168 18.35 1.53 -8.24
N ARG A 169 19.05 1.51 -9.39
CA ARG A 169 20.47 1.89 -9.50
C ARG A 169 21.38 1.18 -8.47
N GLY A 170 21.10 -0.10 -8.18
CA GLY A 170 21.87 -0.91 -7.23
C GLY A 170 21.55 -0.65 -5.75
N ALA A 171 20.60 0.24 -5.44
CA ALA A 171 20.14 0.52 -4.09
C ALA A 171 18.79 -0.15 -3.83
N VAL A 172 18.60 -0.73 -2.64
CA VAL A 172 17.26 -1.14 -2.20
C VAL A 172 16.43 0.11 -1.93
N ARG A 173 15.25 0.21 -2.52
CA ARG A 173 14.31 1.33 -2.31
C ARG A 173 13.22 1.00 -1.32
N TYR A 174 12.75 -0.24 -1.35
CA TYR A 174 11.68 -0.71 -0.48
C TYR A 174 11.86 -2.20 -0.20
N ALA A 175 11.47 -2.63 0.99
CA ALA A 175 11.45 -4.04 1.38
C ALA A 175 10.24 -4.35 2.27
N ALA A 176 9.48 -5.37 1.89
CA ALA A 176 8.46 -6.00 2.72
C ALA A 176 8.95 -7.39 3.16
N ARG A 177 8.73 -7.75 4.42
CA ARG A 177 9.19 -9.01 5.01
C ARG A 177 8.03 -9.75 5.66
N SER A 178 8.03 -11.07 5.53
CA SER A 178 7.12 -11.98 6.24
C SER A 178 7.25 -11.88 7.74
N THR A 179 6.20 -12.32 8.44
CA THR A 179 6.20 -12.45 9.89
C THR A 179 7.36 -13.34 10.34
N ALA A 180 7.60 -14.45 9.65
CA ALA A 180 8.71 -15.35 9.94
C ALA A 180 10.08 -14.66 9.82
N LEU A 181 10.34 -13.91 8.74
CA LEU A 181 11.61 -13.19 8.58
C LEU A 181 11.78 -12.05 9.60
N ARG A 182 10.68 -11.35 9.96
CA ARG A 182 10.72 -10.32 11.01
C ARG A 182 11.06 -10.93 12.37
N GLN A 183 10.44 -12.05 12.72
CA GLN A 183 10.70 -12.79 13.97
C GLN A 183 12.11 -13.37 14.02
N ALA A 184 12.64 -13.84 12.88
CA ALA A 184 14.02 -14.30 12.75
C ALA A 184 15.07 -13.18 12.79
N GLY A 185 14.66 -11.91 12.86
CA GLY A 185 15.58 -10.76 12.84
C GLY A 185 16.26 -10.54 11.49
N ALA A 186 15.77 -11.15 10.40
CA ALA A 186 16.35 -11.01 9.07
C ALA A 186 16.18 -9.59 8.56
N TRP A 187 17.28 -8.84 8.40
CA TRP A 187 17.26 -7.44 8.02
C TRP A 187 17.62 -7.25 6.55
N ILE A 188 16.83 -6.42 5.84
CA ILE A 188 17.10 -6.02 4.46
C ILE A 188 17.42 -4.52 4.46
N PRO A 189 18.67 -4.11 4.22
CA PRO A 189 19.08 -2.72 4.30
C PRO A 189 18.49 -1.92 3.12
N VAL A 190 17.76 -0.84 3.43
CA VAL A 190 17.30 0.12 2.42
C VAL A 190 18.40 1.16 2.17
N GLY A 191 18.71 1.44 0.89
CA GLY A 191 19.79 2.32 0.46
C GLY A 191 20.93 1.60 -0.27
N ASN A 192 22.07 2.29 -0.44
CA ASN A 192 23.25 1.72 -1.10
C ASN A 192 23.91 0.65 -0.23
N SER A 193 24.04 -0.55 -0.78
CA SER A 193 24.72 -1.71 -0.19
C SER A 193 26.24 -1.55 -0.06
N SER A 194 26.83 -0.48 -0.60
CA SER A 194 28.28 -0.20 -0.53
C SER A 194 28.81 0.19 0.85
N ARG A 195 27.96 0.29 1.89
CA ARG A 195 28.39 0.56 3.29
C ARG A 195 28.41 -0.66 4.21
N LEU A 196 28.08 -1.86 3.73
CA LEU A 196 28.14 -3.08 4.55
C LEU A 196 29.43 -3.87 4.28
N ARG A 197 30.58 -3.29 4.63
CA ARG A 197 31.75 -4.09 5.04
C ARG A 197 31.79 -4.07 6.56
N GLY A 198 31.19 -5.07 7.18
CA GLY A 198 31.23 -5.23 8.63
C GLY A 198 30.24 -6.24 9.17
N SER A 199 30.66 -7.51 9.14
CA SER A 199 30.10 -8.71 9.83
C SER A 199 29.23 -9.63 8.96
N PRO A 200 29.67 -10.89 8.74
CA PRO A 200 28.89 -11.88 7.99
C PRO A 200 27.80 -12.47 8.89
N ASN A 201 26.54 -12.41 8.44
CA ASN A 201 25.49 -13.28 8.95
C ASN A 201 25.19 -14.34 7.87
N PRO A 202 25.38 -15.64 8.12
CA PRO A 202 25.52 -16.64 7.05
C PRO A 202 24.18 -17.29 6.73
N LEU A 203 23.24 -16.62 6.05
CA LEU A 203 21.98 -17.29 5.67
C LEU A 203 21.40 -16.98 4.29
N PHE A 204 22.04 -16.17 3.45
CA PHE A 204 21.55 -15.96 2.09
C PHE A 204 22.67 -16.14 1.07
N ARG A 205 22.60 -17.27 0.34
CA ARG A 205 23.39 -17.52 -0.87
C ARG A 205 22.56 -17.00 -2.04
N GLU A 206 23.02 -15.91 -2.63
CA GLU A 206 22.43 -15.32 -3.83
C GLU A 206 22.80 -16.24 -5.02
N GLU A 207 21.86 -17.07 -5.51
CA GLU A 207 22.04 -17.76 -6.79
C GLU A 207 21.74 -16.75 -7.91
N ARG A 208 22.81 -16.29 -8.56
CA ARG A 208 22.74 -15.53 -9.81
C ARG A 208 22.76 -16.53 -10.96
N TYR A 209 21.74 -16.48 -11.81
CA TYR A 209 21.80 -17.01 -13.17
C TYR A 209 22.40 -15.96 -14.11
#